data_AF-A0A3E4XJ01-F1
#
_entry.id   AF-A0A3E4XJ01-F1
#
_cell.length_a   1.000
_cell.length_b   1.000
_cell.length_c   1.000
_cell.angle_alpha   90.00
_cell.angle_beta   90.00
_cell.angle_gamma   90.00
#
_symmetry.space_group_name_H-M   'P 1'
#
loop_
_entity.id
_entity.type
_entity.pdbx_description
1 polymer ?
#
loop_
_entity_poly.entity_id
_entity_poly.type
_entity_poly.pdbx_seq_one_letter_code
_entity_poly.pdbx_strand_id
1 'polypeptide(L)'
;MKLPKEGDFITIQSYKHDGRLHRTWRDTMVLKTTENAVIGVNDHTLVTEADGRRWVTREPAIVYFHKKYWFNIIAMIRDNGISYYCNLASPYVLDQEALKYIDYDLDVKVFADGEKKLLDVDEYETHKKEMHYSPDIDYILKEHVKILVDWINNGKGPFSQSYVNIWYKRYLELRNR
;
A
#
# COMPACT_ATOMS: atom_id res chain seq x y z
N MET A 1 -2.03 -22.20 6.61
CA MET A 1 -1.83 -21.06 7.53
C MET A 1 -3.16 -20.32 7.68
N LYS A 2 -3.53 -19.87 8.89
CA LYS A 2 -4.82 -19.20 9.09
C LYS A 2 -4.66 -17.74 8.68
N LEU A 3 -5.49 -17.28 7.74
CA LEU A 3 -5.51 -15.87 7.34
C LEU A 3 -5.90 -14.99 8.54
N PRO A 4 -5.32 -13.78 8.67
CA PRO A 4 -5.67 -12.86 9.74
C PRO A 4 -7.13 -12.45 9.61
N LYS A 5 -7.79 -12.35 10.75
CA LYS A 5 -9.20 -12.01 10.86
C LYS A 5 -9.37 -10.51 11.07
N GLU A 6 -10.61 -10.06 10.92
CA GLU A 6 -10.97 -8.68 11.22
C GLU A 6 -10.67 -8.38 12.71
N GLY A 7 -9.96 -7.27 12.97
CA GLY A 7 -9.48 -6.87 14.29
C GLY A 7 -8.10 -7.40 14.66
N ASP A 8 -7.56 -8.39 13.95
CA ASP A 8 -6.17 -8.82 14.17
C ASP A 8 -5.20 -7.72 13.72
N PHE A 9 -4.06 -7.63 14.39
CA PHE A 9 -2.97 -6.76 14.00
C PHE A 9 -1.90 -7.54 13.26
N ILE A 10 -1.42 -6.98 12.15
CA ILE A 10 -0.34 -7.54 11.34
C ILE A 10 0.80 -6.54 11.18
N THR A 11 1.99 -7.07 10.95
CA THR A 11 3.14 -6.29 10.47
C THR A 11 3.12 -6.27 8.94
N ILE A 12 3.47 -5.13 8.36
CA ILE A 12 3.73 -5.01 6.92
C ILE A 12 5.22 -4.74 6.71
N GLN A 13 5.83 -5.43 5.75
CA GLN A 13 7.22 -5.26 5.36
C GLN A 13 7.31 -5.04 3.85
N SER A 14 8.01 -3.97 3.45
CA SER A 14 8.44 -3.80 2.07
C SER A 14 9.90 -4.19 1.93
N TYR A 15 10.23 -4.75 0.79
CA TYR A 15 11.58 -5.12 0.38
C TYR A 15 11.91 -4.44 -0.94
N LYS A 16 13.20 -4.24 -1.24
CA LYS A 16 13.63 -3.92 -2.60
C LYS A 16 13.87 -5.21 -3.39
N HIS A 17 14.01 -5.10 -4.70
CA HIS A 17 14.09 -6.26 -5.60
C HIS A 17 15.26 -7.20 -5.28
N ASP A 18 16.36 -6.65 -4.77
CA ASP A 18 17.53 -7.42 -4.32
C ASP A 18 17.35 -8.13 -2.96
N GLY A 19 16.14 -8.08 -2.38
CA GLY A 19 15.78 -8.76 -1.15
C GLY A 19 16.12 -7.99 0.12
N ARG A 20 16.68 -6.77 0.04
CA ARG A 20 16.91 -5.95 1.23
C ARG A 20 15.60 -5.44 1.80
N LEU A 21 15.46 -5.49 3.14
CA LEU A 21 14.33 -4.89 3.83
C LEU A 21 14.36 -3.36 3.61
N HIS A 22 13.25 -2.81 3.15
CA HIS A 22 13.11 -1.38 2.87
C HIS A 22 12.42 -0.65 4.03
N ARG A 23 11.25 -1.12 4.46
CA ARG A 23 10.49 -0.49 5.53
C ARG A 23 9.59 -1.49 6.23
N THR A 24 9.35 -1.27 7.52
CA THR A 24 8.41 -2.05 8.34
C THR A 24 7.38 -1.12 8.96
N TRP A 25 6.10 -1.46 8.82
CA TRP A 25 4.98 -0.83 9.53
C TRP A 25 4.42 -1.85 10.53
N ARG A 26 4.34 -1.46 11.80
CA ARG A 26 3.78 -2.31 12.86
C ARG A 26 2.34 -1.96 13.16
N ASP A 27 1.60 -2.94 13.65
CA ASP A 27 0.25 -2.75 14.17
C ASP A 27 -0.74 -2.20 13.14
N THR A 28 -0.71 -2.74 11.91
CA THR A 28 -1.80 -2.54 10.95
C THR A 28 -3.00 -3.39 11.37
N MET A 29 -4.13 -2.77 11.70
CA MET A 29 -5.36 -3.50 12.01
C MET A 29 -5.99 -4.02 10.71
N VAL A 30 -6.29 -5.31 10.65
CA VAL A 30 -6.97 -5.93 9.51
C VAL A 30 -8.48 -5.65 9.60
N LEU A 31 -9.05 -5.07 8.55
CA LEU A 31 -10.49 -4.82 8.43
C LEU A 31 -11.20 -5.90 7.62
N LYS A 32 -10.50 -6.48 6.65
CA LYS A 32 -10.99 -7.59 5.84
C LYS A 32 -9.84 -8.35 5.21
N THR A 33 -9.95 -9.67 5.24
CA THR A 33 -9.15 -10.57 4.41
C THR A 33 -10.07 -11.36 3.50
N THR A 34 -9.74 -11.42 2.21
CA THR A 34 -10.37 -12.28 1.21
C THR A 34 -9.31 -13.19 0.58
N GLU A 35 -9.71 -14.05 -0.35
CA GLU A 35 -8.75 -14.88 -1.10
C GLU A 35 -7.69 -14.02 -1.82
N ASN A 36 -8.10 -12.86 -2.36
CA ASN A 36 -7.27 -12.02 -3.22
C ASN A 36 -6.79 -10.73 -2.55
N ALA A 37 -7.45 -10.25 -1.50
CA ALA A 37 -7.22 -8.90 -0.98
C ALA A 37 -7.09 -8.86 0.55
N VAL A 38 -6.25 -7.95 1.03
CA VAL A 38 -6.20 -7.54 2.44
C VAL A 38 -6.51 -6.04 2.49
N ILE A 39 -7.45 -5.68 3.36
CA ILE A 39 -7.81 -4.31 3.68
C ILE A 39 -7.45 -4.10 5.15
N GLY A 40 -6.65 -3.09 5.44
CA GLY A 40 -6.26 -2.74 6.80
C GLY A 40 -6.29 -1.25 7.06
N VAL A 41 -5.98 -0.86 8.29
CA VAL A 41 -5.79 0.53 8.71
C VAL A 41 -4.48 0.68 9.43
N ASN A 42 -3.74 1.70 9.02
CA ASN A 42 -2.65 2.27 9.81
C ASN A 42 -3.19 3.52 10.51
N ASP A 43 -3.11 3.56 11.84
CA ASP A 43 -3.47 4.72 12.64
C ASP A 43 -2.45 4.83 13.76
N HIS A 44 -1.66 5.91 13.77
CA HIS A 44 -0.51 6.06 14.67
C HIS A 44 0.46 4.87 14.63
N THR A 45 0.69 4.33 13.43
CA THR A 45 1.53 3.16 13.17
C THR A 45 3.01 3.51 13.25
N LEU A 46 3.78 2.71 13.99
CA LEU A 46 5.25 2.79 14.04
C LEU A 46 5.84 2.29 12.72
N VAL A 47 6.63 3.16 12.08
CA VAL A 47 7.40 2.90 10.87
C VAL A 47 8.88 2.81 11.21
N THR A 48 9.55 1.76 10.73
CA THR A 48 11.01 1.61 10.79
C THR A 48 11.56 1.56 9.37
N GLU A 49 12.45 2.49 9.04
CA GLU A 49 13.17 2.55 7.77
C GLU A 49 14.33 1.54 7.74
N ALA A 50 14.84 1.22 6.55
CA ALA A 50 15.99 0.33 6.36
C ALA A 50 17.25 0.76 7.13
N ASP A 51 17.45 2.07 7.30
CA ASP A 51 18.57 2.65 8.06
C ASP A 51 18.34 2.65 9.60
N GLY A 52 17.22 2.09 10.06
CA GLY A 52 16.86 2.00 11.47
C GLY A 52 16.16 3.24 12.03
N ARG A 53 16.00 4.32 11.26
CA ARG A 53 15.19 5.48 11.69
C ARG A 53 13.75 5.05 11.95
N ARG A 54 13.14 5.67 12.96
CA ARG A 54 11.77 5.36 13.39
C ARG A 54 10.93 6.63 13.45
N TRP A 55 9.70 6.53 12.97
CA TRP A 55 8.71 7.59 13.04
C TRP A 55 7.31 6.99 13.10
N VAL A 56 6.31 7.79 13.45
CA VAL A 56 4.93 7.35 13.63
C VAL A 56 4.04 8.10 12.64
N THR A 57 3.16 7.37 11.94
CA THR A 57 2.16 8.01 11.06
C THR A 57 1.22 8.88 11.88
N ARG A 58 0.73 9.99 11.33
CA ARG A 58 -0.17 10.89 12.07
C ARG A 58 -1.64 10.60 11.81
N GLU A 59 -1.96 10.50 10.54
CA GLU A 59 -3.35 10.37 10.09
C GLU A 59 -3.72 8.90 9.87
N PRO A 60 -4.98 8.52 10.13
CA PRO A 60 -5.47 7.21 9.78
C PRO A 60 -5.45 7.01 8.26
N ALA A 61 -5.00 5.84 7.82
CA ALA A 61 -4.92 5.49 6.41
C ALA A 61 -5.45 4.08 6.16
N ILE A 62 -6.37 3.95 5.22
CA ILE A 62 -6.81 2.64 4.73
C ILE A 62 -5.73 2.11 3.78
N VAL A 63 -5.20 0.93 4.07
CA VAL A 63 -4.24 0.24 3.20
C VAL A 63 -4.93 -0.90 2.47
N TYR A 64 -4.64 -1.02 1.16
CA TYR A 64 -5.23 -2.02 0.28
C TYR A 64 -4.13 -2.77 -0.47
N PHE A 65 -4.14 -4.09 -0.31
CA PHE A 65 -3.24 -5.02 -0.99
C PHE A 65 -4.03 -6.04 -1.79
N HIS A 66 -3.54 -6.41 -2.97
CA HIS A 66 -4.21 -7.37 -3.85
C HIS A 66 -3.22 -8.33 -4.51
N LYS A 67 -3.59 -9.61 -4.64
CA LYS A 67 -2.74 -10.66 -5.22
C LYS A 67 -2.62 -10.62 -6.74
N LYS A 68 -3.53 -9.91 -7.42
CA LYS A 68 -3.55 -9.81 -8.89
C LYS A 68 -3.04 -8.49 -9.43
N TYR A 69 -2.74 -7.53 -8.56
CA TYR A 69 -2.30 -6.20 -9.00
C TYR A 69 -0.89 -5.92 -8.49
N TRP A 70 -0.06 -5.34 -9.36
CA TRP A 70 1.28 -4.90 -9.03
C TRP A 70 1.28 -3.47 -8.46
N PHE A 71 0.36 -3.22 -7.54
CA PHE A 71 0.34 -2.02 -6.74
C PHE A 71 -0.37 -2.27 -5.41
N ASN A 72 -0.02 -1.48 -4.41
CA ASN A 72 -0.83 -1.32 -3.19
C ASN A 72 -1.25 0.15 -3.06
N ILE A 73 -2.38 0.39 -2.38
CA ILE A 73 -2.99 1.72 -2.29
C ILE A 73 -3.14 2.09 -0.82
N ILE A 74 -2.73 3.30 -0.47
CA ILE A 74 -2.86 3.91 0.84
C ILE A 74 -3.75 5.14 0.70
N ALA A 75 -4.99 5.06 1.20
CA ALA A 75 -5.92 6.17 1.26
C ALA A 75 -5.78 6.87 2.62
N MET A 76 -5.03 7.97 2.65
CA MET A 76 -4.80 8.79 3.85
C MET A 76 -6.00 9.72 4.07
N ILE A 77 -6.67 9.56 5.20
CA ILE A 77 -7.86 10.32 5.56
C ILE A 77 -7.43 11.58 6.32
N ARG A 78 -7.76 12.76 5.81
CA ARG A 78 -7.43 14.06 6.42
C ARG A 78 -8.65 14.96 6.46
N ASP A 79 -8.58 16.03 7.26
CA ASP A 79 -9.65 17.02 7.39
C ASP A 79 -10.00 17.72 6.07
N ASN A 80 -8.99 17.91 5.19
CA ASN A 80 -9.18 18.56 3.90
C ASN A 80 -9.50 17.60 2.75
N GLY A 81 -9.78 16.33 3.05
CA GLY A 81 -10.10 15.28 2.08
C GLY A 81 -9.12 14.12 2.09
N ILE A 82 -9.36 13.16 1.20
CA ILE A 82 -8.55 11.94 1.11
C ILE A 82 -7.46 12.15 0.07
N SER A 83 -6.21 11.87 0.46
CA SER A 83 -5.09 11.76 -0.46
C SER A 83 -4.66 10.32 -0.60
N TYR A 84 -4.19 9.94 -1.78
CA TYR A 84 -3.82 8.56 -2.07
C TYR A 84 -2.33 8.48 -2.40
N TYR A 85 -1.68 7.46 -1.85
CA TYR A 85 -0.36 7.02 -2.28
C TYR A 85 -0.50 5.62 -2.85
N CYS A 86 0.03 5.40 -4.04
CA CYS A 86 -0.04 4.12 -4.72
C CYS A 86 1.36 3.66 -5.04
N ASN A 87 1.84 2.64 -4.34
CA ASN A 87 3.15 2.06 -4.60
C ASN A 87 3.04 1.04 -5.72
N LEU A 88 3.79 1.19 -6.81
CA LEU A 88 3.98 0.09 -7.74
C LEU A 88 4.87 -0.94 -7.06
N ALA A 89 4.29 -2.12 -6.85
CA ALA A 89 4.84 -3.11 -5.93
C ALA A 89 4.46 -4.51 -6.41
N SER A 90 5.21 -5.53 -6.03
CA SER A 90 4.78 -6.91 -6.29
C SER A 90 3.43 -7.19 -5.61
N PRO A 91 2.65 -8.16 -6.10
CA PRO A 91 1.60 -8.78 -5.31
C PRO A 91 2.13 -9.20 -3.93
N TYR A 92 1.32 -9.02 -2.91
CA TYR A 92 1.73 -9.34 -1.55
C TYR A 92 1.80 -10.86 -1.34
N VAL A 93 2.71 -11.27 -0.46
CA VAL A 93 2.69 -12.57 0.21
C VAL A 93 2.38 -12.35 1.69
N LEU A 94 1.80 -13.34 2.34
CA LEU A 94 1.42 -13.26 3.75
C LEU A 94 1.81 -14.55 4.44
N ASP A 95 2.65 -14.43 5.47
CA ASP A 95 3.05 -15.53 6.34
C ASP A 95 2.74 -15.23 7.81
N GLN A 96 3.33 -15.99 8.75
CA GLN A 96 3.11 -15.80 10.18
C GLN A 96 3.79 -14.53 10.73
N GLU A 97 4.78 -13.99 10.02
CA GLU A 97 5.56 -12.84 10.47
C GLU A 97 4.94 -11.54 9.98
N ALA A 98 4.62 -11.46 8.68
CA ALA A 98 4.18 -10.22 8.06
C ALA A 98 3.45 -10.41 6.73
N LEU A 99 2.72 -9.37 6.33
CA LEU A 99 2.42 -9.10 4.93
C LEU A 99 3.68 -8.51 4.27
N LYS A 100 4.17 -9.15 3.21
CA LYS A 100 5.43 -8.79 2.55
C LYS A 100 5.20 -8.47 1.07
N TYR A 101 5.90 -7.47 0.55
CA TYR A 101 5.90 -7.15 -0.88
C TYR A 101 7.24 -6.53 -1.30
N ILE A 102 7.53 -6.56 -2.60
CA ILE A 102 8.66 -5.85 -3.20
C ILE A 102 8.16 -4.48 -3.68
N ASP A 103 8.85 -3.43 -3.27
CA ASP A 103 8.65 -2.05 -3.70
C ASP A 103 9.55 -1.76 -4.91
N TYR A 104 8.96 -1.21 -5.97
CA TYR A 104 9.66 -0.90 -7.22
C TYR A 104 9.80 0.61 -7.46
N ASP A 105 9.83 1.41 -6.38
CA ASP A 105 10.16 2.85 -6.39
C ASP A 105 9.16 3.76 -7.12
N LEU A 106 8.44 3.28 -8.13
CA LEU A 106 7.53 4.09 -8.91
C LEU A 106 6.22 4.31 -8.15
N ASP A 107 5.85 5.56 -7.92
CA ASP A 107 4.69 5.89 -7.11
C ASP A 107 3.73 6.85 -7.81
N VAL A 108 2.43 6.64 -7.61
CA VAL A 108 1.40 7.60 -8.02
C VAL A 108 0.76 8.22 -6.79
N LYS A 109 0.86 9.55 -6.68
CA LYS A 109 0.18 10.33 -5.67
C LYS A 109 -1.05 11.01 -6.26
N VAL A 110 -2.17 10.90 -5.54
CA VAL A 110 -3.39 11.64 -5.85
C VAL A 110 -3.70 12.56 -4.68
N PHE A 111 -3.77 13.85 -4.94
CA PHE A 111 -4.08 14.87 -3.94
C PHE A 111 -5.60 14.96 -3.70
N ALA A 112 -5.99 15.60 -2.59
CA ALA A 112 -7.40 15.70 -2.20
C ALA A 112 -8.26 16.49 -3.20
N ASP A 113 -7.65 17.38 -3.98
CA ASP A 113 -8.27 18.12 -5.09
C ASP A 113 -8.34 17.31 -6.40
N GLY A 114 -7.78 16.10 -6.42
CA GLY A 114 -7.74 15.21 -7.58
C GLY A 114 -6.52 15.39 -8.49
N GLU A 115 -5.58 16.30 -8.18
CA GLU A 115 -4.30 16.39 -8.88
C GLU A 115 -3.56 15.05 -8.77
N LYS A 116 -2.93 14.61 -9.87
CA LYS A 116 -2.18 13.35 -9.94
C LYS A 116 -0.73 13.64 -10.27
N LYS A 117 0.18 13.04 -9.52
CA LYS A 117 1.62 13.19 -9.73
C LYS A 117 2.29 11.83 -9.73
N LEU A 118 3.09 11.58 -10.76
CA LEU A 118 4.04 10.48 -10.79
C LEU A 118 5.28 10.90 -10.00
N LEU A 119 5.74 10.06 -9.09
CA LEU A 119 6.89 10.31 -8.22
C LEU A 119 7.98 9.28 -8.49
N ASP A 120 9.21 9.64 -8.11
CA ASP A 120 10.35 8.73 -7.96
C ASP A 120 10.75 7.96 -9.23
N VAL A 121 10.46 8.56 -10.40
CA VAL A 121 10.85 8.04 -11.73
C VAL A 121 12.37 7.88 -11.86
N ASP A 122 13.14 8.84 -11.35
CA ASP A 122 14.60 8.79 -11.42
C ASP A 122 15.19 7.70 -10.51
N GLU A 123 14.57 7.48 -9.34
CA GLU A 123 14.93 6.39 -8.42
C GLU A 123 14.63 5.04 -9.09
N TYR A 124 13.43 4.88 -9.68
CA TYR A 124 13.07 3.69 -10.45
C TYR A 124 14.07 3.39 -11.57
N GLU A 125 14.42 4.36 -12.42
CA GLU A 125 15.35 4.13 -13.55
C GLU A 125 16.78 3.80 -13.08
N THR A 126 17.17 4.28 -11.91
CA THR A 126 18.47 3.97 -11.29
C THR A 126 18.45 2.56 -10.72
N HIS A 127 17.50 2.28 -9.82
CA HIS A 127 17.32 0.99 -9.16
C HIS A 127 17.05 -0.15 -10.12
N LYS A 128 16.32 0.11 -11.22
CA LYS A 128 16.13 -0.84 -12.31
C LYS A 128 17.44 -1.36 -12.89
N LYS A 129 18.45 -0.49 -13.03
CA LYS A 129 19.77 -0.85 -13.55
C LYS A 129 20.60 -1.53 -12.47
N GLU A 130 20.61 -0.98 -11.26
CA GLU A 130 21.44 -1.47 -10.15
C GLU A 130 21.00 -2.84 -9.64
N MET A 131 19.68 -3.06 -9.53
CA MET A 131 19.09 -4.31 -9.06
C MET A 131 18.66 -5.23 -10.21
N HIS A 132 18.96 -4.86 -11.46
CA HIS A 132 18.72 -5.68 -12.65
C HIS A 132 17.26 -6.13 -12.82
N TYR A 133 16.29 -5.21 -12.76
CA TYR A 133 14.89 -5.59 -13.01
C TYR A 133 14.79 -6.18 -14.42
N SER A 134 14.16 -7.34 -14.53
CA SER A 134 14.01 -8.00 -15.83
C SER A 134 13.12 -7.17 -16.77
N PRO A 135 13.26 -7.33 -18.10
CA PRO A 135 12.35 -6.72 -19.06
C PRO A 135 10.88 -7.05 -18.78
N ASP A 136 10.60 -8.26 -18.27
CA ASP A 136 9.25 -8.69 -17.90
C ASP A 136 8.70 -7.88 -16.71
N ILE A 137 9.52 -7.63 -15.67
CA ILE A 137 9.11 -6.80 -14.53
C ILE A 137 8.82 -5.38 -14.99
N ASP A 138 9.72 -4.78 -15.79
CA ASP A 138 9.52 -3.42 -16.32
C ASP A 138 8.23 -3.33 -17.16
N TYR A 139 7.95 -4.34 -17.98
CA TYR A 139 6.72 -4.44 -18.74
C TYR A 139 5.49 -4.54 -17.82
N ILE A 140 5.51 -5.44 -16.84
CA ILE A 140 4.40 -5.64 -15.90
C ILE A 140 4.10 -4.35 -15.13
N LEU A 141 5.12 -3.66 -14.61
CA LEU A 141 4.95 -2.40 -13.88
C LEU A 141 4.28 -1.35 -14.76
N LYS A 142 4.74 -1.19 -16.00
CA LYS A 142 4.15 -0.25 -16.98
C LYS A 142 2.69 -0.57 -17.31
N GLU A 143 2.33 -1.85 -17.47
CA GLU A 143 0.93 -2.23 -17.70
C GLU A 143 0.06 -2.01 -16.45
N HIS A 144 0.59 -2.30 -15.26
CA HIS A 144 -0.14 -2.06 -14.01
C HIS A 144 -0.29 -0.58 -13.65
N VAL A 145 0.61 0.29 -14.09
CA VAL A 145 0.41 1.75 -14.04
C VAL A 145 -0.84 2.15 -14.83
N LYS A 146 -1.07 1.58 -16.03
CA LYS A 146 -2.27 1.89 -16.82
C LYS A 146 -3.54 1.45 -16.11
N ILE A 147 -3.53 0.27 -15.50
CA ILE A 147 -4.65 -0.24 -14.69
C ILE A 147 -4.91 0.66 -13.48
N LEU A 148 -3.86 1.08 -12.79
CA LEU A 148 -3.94 1.98 -11.64
C LEU A 148 -4.54 3.33 -12.04
N VAL A 149 -4.07 3.92 -13.14
CA VAL A 149 -4.61 5.18 -13.68
C VAL A 149 -6.09 5.04 -14.04
N ASP A 150 -6.50 3.91 -14.65
CA ASP A 150 -7.91 3.61 -14.90
C ASP A 150 -8.73 3.52 -13.61
N TRP A 151 -8.21 2.90 -12.55
CA TRP A 151 -8.85 2.85 -11.24
C TRP A 151 -9.03 4.23 -10.63
N ILE A 152 -7.98 5.07 -10.70
CA ILE A 152 -8.01 6.45 -10.23
C ILE A 152 -9.08 7.25 -11.01
N ASN A 153 -9.06 7.19 -12.34
CA ASN A 153 -9.94 7.98 -13.19
C ASN A 153 -11.42 7.62 -13.02
N ASN A 154 -11.71 6.35 -12.72
CA ASN A 154 -13.07 5.85 -12.57
C ASN A 154 -13.50 5.67 -11.10
N GLY A 155 -12.71 6.16 -10.14
CA GLY A 155 -13.02 6.06 -8.70
C GLY A 155 -13.25 4.62 -8.23
N LYS A 156 -12.47 3.65 -8.73
CA LYS A 156 -12.66 2.22 -8.42
C LYS A 156 -12.06 1.86 -7.07
N GLY A 157 -12.76 1.00 -6.33
CA GLY A 157 -12.26 0.41 -5.08
C GLY A 157 -11.83 1.51 -4.09
N PRO A 158 -10.57 1.51 -3.59
CA PRO A 158 -10.06 2.52 -2.67
C PRO A 158 -10.26 3.97 -3.11
N PHE A 159 -10.34 4.28 -4.41
CA PHE A 159 -10.56 5.63 -4.91
C PHE A 159 -12.01 6.11 -4.83
N SER A 160 -12.94 5.24 -4.40
CA SER A 160 -14.33 5.64 -4.15
C SER A 160 -14.50 6.15 -2.72
N GLN A 161 -15.17 7.30 -2.56
CA GLN A 161 -15.49 7.84 -1.24
C GLN A 161 -16.31 6.85 -0.39
N SER A 162 -17.25 6.12 -1.02
CA SER A 162 -18.08 5.15 -0.31
C SER A 162 -17.25 3.98 0.23
N TYR A 163 -16.26 3.52 -0.54
CA TYR A 163 -15.33 2.47 -0.12
C TYR A 163 -14.55 2.89 1.13
N VAL A 164 -13.94 4.08 1.11
CA VAL A 164 -13.18 4.59 2.26
C VAL A 164 -14.10 4.78 3.47
N ASN A 165 -15.30 5.33 3.28
CA ASN A 165 -16.26 5.52 4.37
C ASN A 165 -16.68 4.20 5.03
N ILE A 166 -16.93 3.15 4.24
CA ILE A 166 -17.29 1.82 4.76
C ILE A 166 -16.17 1.26 5.63
N TRP A 167 -14.93 1.29 5.14
CA TRP A 167 -13.80 0.72 5.86
C TRP A 167 -13.38 1.54 7.06
N TYR A 168 -13.44 2.87 6.96
CA TYR A 168 -13.17 3.72 8.09
C TYR A 168 -14.23 3.57 9.20
N LYS A 169 -15.52 3.46 8.83
CA LYS A 169 -16.57 3.12 9.79
C LYS A 169 -16.30 1.76 10.46
N ARG A 170 -15.92 0.75 9.68
CA ARG A 170 -15.58 -0.59 10.20
C ARG A 170 -14.41 -0.53 11.19
N TYR A 171 -13.39 0.27 10.90
CA TYR A 171 -12.29 0.52 11.80
C TYR A 171 -12.77 1.09 13.15
N LEU A 172 -13.59 2.15 13.12
CA LEU A 172 -14.14 2.76 14.33
C LEU A 172 -14.98 1.77 15.15
N GLU A 173 -15.75 0.90 14.50
CA GLU A 173 -16.52 -0.17 15.16
C GLU A 173 -15.63 -1.19 15.85
N LEU A 174 -14.51 -1.57 15.24
CA LEU A 174 -13.57 -2.56 15.80
C LEU A 174 -12.73 -1.96 16.94
N ARG A 175 -12.34 -0.69 16.82
CA ARG A 175 -11.56 0.02 17.84
C ARG A 175 -12.34 0.26 19.15
N ASN A 176 -13.66 0.41 19.04
CA ASN A 176 -14.54 0.67 20.18
C ASN A 176 -15.08 -0.61 20.86
N ARG A 177 -14.57 -1.79 20.48
CA ARG A 177 -14.88 -3.08 21.11
C ARG A 177 -13.84 -3.41 22.17
#